data_AF-A0A117MIY9-F1
#
_entry.id   AF-A0A117MIY9-F1
#
_cell.length_a   1.000
_cell.length_b   1.000
_cell.length_c   1.000
_cell.angle_alpha   90.00
_cell.angle_beta   90.00
_cell.angle_gamma   90.00
#
_symmetry.space_group_name_H-M   'P 1'
#
loop_
_entity.id
_entity.type
_entity.pdbx_description
1 polymer ?
#
loop_
_entity_poly.entity_id
_entity_poly.type
_entity_poly.pdbx_seq_one_letter_code
_entity_poly.pdbx_strand_id
1 'polypeptide(L)'
;MAIIIQTDHPDLLLDKIYEAIDNKKADKWNRTNDGRLTYGALLWRNEAFFKPQIWVDENELRFGLLKRKDRKHITTKLYTTFHAKLIEMLLSHFDSDFRRITATAAKTEPDQF
;
A
#
# COMPACT_ATOMS: atom_id res chain seq x y z
N MET A 1 4.54 9.94 -0.45
CA MET A 1 3.51 9.63 -1.43
C MET A 1 2.70 8.50 -0.85
N ALA A 2 1.44 8.76 -0.54
CA ALA A 2 0.57 7.80 0.11
C ALA A 2 -0.57 7.38 -0.83
N ILE A 3 -1.11 6.20 -0.55
CA ILE A 3 -2.43 5.77 -1.01
C ILE A 3 -3.37 5.87 0.19
N ILE A 4 -4.45 6.62 0.05
CA ILE A 4 -5.46 6.85 1.07
C ILE A 4 -6.74 6.16 0.62
N ILE A 5 -7.29 5.27 1.44
CA ILE A 5 -8.49 4.49 1.13
C ILE A 5 -9.56 4.88 2.12
N GLN A 6 -10.70 5.37 1.63
CA GLN A 6 -11.84 5.70 2.47
C GLN A 6 -12.78 4.50 2.59
N THR A 7 -12.96 4.02 3.82
CA THR A 7 -13.74 2.82 4.14
C THR A 7 -14.32 2.93 5.55
N ASP A 8 -15.49 2.37 5.79
CA ASP A 8 -16.12 2.38 7.11
C ASP A 8 -15.46 1.39 8.08
N HIS A 9 -14.62 0.48 7.57
CA HIS A 9 -13.97 -0.58 8.34
C HIS A 9 -12.50 -0.74 7.94
N PRO A 10 -11.62 0.22 8.28
CA PRO A 10 -10.21 0.24 7.83
C PRO A 10 -9.37 -0.92 8.41
N ASP A 11 -9.73 -1.41 9.60
CA ASP A 11 -9.15 -2.58 10.23
C ASP A 11 -9.51 -3.87 9.48
N LEU A 12 -10.81 -4.10 9.21
CA LEU A 12 -11.26 -5.27 8.44
C LEU A 12 -10.70 -5.27 7.02
N LEU A 13 -10.62 -4.11 6.36
CA LEU A 13 -10.01 -4.01 5.04
C LEU A 13 -8.53 -4.40 5.08
N LEU A 14 -7.78 -3.94 6.10
CA LEU A 14 -6.36 -4.30 6.24
C LEU A 14 -6.18 -5.80 6.47
N ASP A 15 -7.01 -6.41 7.30
CA ASP A 15 -6.98 -7.86 7.55
C ASP A 15 -7.28 -8.66 6.28
N LYS A 16 -8.28 -8.25 5.49
CA LYS A 16 -8.60 -8.86 4.20
C LYS A 16 -7.44 -8.75 3.20
N ILE A 17 -6.77 -7.61 3.14
CA ILE A 17 -5.59 -7.40 2.30
C ILE A 17 -4.46 -8.35 2.72
N TYR A 18 -4.19 -8.45 4.02
CA TYR A 18 -3.18 -9.37 4.53
C TYR A 18 -3.52 -10.83 4.22
N GLU A 19 -4.75 -11.27 4.48
CA GLU A 19 -5.20 -12.62 4.18
C GLU A 19 -5.05 -12.95 2.68
N ALA A 20 -5.42 -12.03 1.79
CA ALA A 20 -5.30 -12.24 0.35
C ALA A 20 -3.83 -12.33 -0.10
N ILE A 21 -2.92 -11.54 0.49
CA ILE A 21 -1.48 -11.61 0.21
C ILE A 21 -0.91 -12.93 0.71
N ASP A 22 -1.18 -13.30 1.97
CA ASP A 22 -0.62 -14.47 2.63
C ASP A 22 -1.11 -15.77 1.95
N ASN A 23 -2.35 -15.78 1.46
CA ASN A 23 -2.93 -16.88 0.69
C ASN A 23 -2.59 -16.86 -0.82
N LYS A 24 -1.70 -15.95 -1.27
CA LYS A 24 -1.28 -15.79 -2.68
C LYS A 24 -2.43 -15.48 -3.65
N LYS A 25 -3.46 -14.80 -3.17
CA LYS A 25 -4.63 -14.36 -3.95
C LYS A 25 -4.52 -12.90 -4.42
N ALA A 26 -3.61 -12.10 -3.84
CA ALA A 26 -3.37 -10.69 -4.19
C ALA A 26 -2.12 -10.51 -5.08
N ASP A 27 -2.14 -11.07 -6.27
CA ASP A 27 -1.08 -10.94 -7.29
C ASP A 27 0.33 -11.30 -6.79
N LYS A 28 1.30 -10.40 -7.03
CA LYS A 28 2.73 -10.54 -6.70
C LYS A 28 3.10 -9.79 -5.42
N TRP A 29 2.12 -9.39 -4.60
CA TRP A 29 2.40 -8.69 -3.34
C TRP A 29 2.97 -9.63 -2.30
N ASN A 30 3.83 -9.10 -1.43
CA ASN A 30 4.36 -9.81 -0.28
C ASN A 30 4.22 -8.94 0.96
N ARG A 31 3.91 -9.58 2.08
CA ARG A 31 3.89 -8.98 3.40
C ARG A 31 5.20 -9.30 4.11
N THR A 32 5.79 -8.30 4.75
CA THR A 32 6.95 -8.44 5.63
C THR A 32 6.47 -8.78 7.06
N ASN A 33 7.35 -9.32 7.89
CA ASN A 33 7.00 -9.71 9.27
C ASN A 33 6.46 -8.55 10.12
N ASP A 34 6.80 -7.30 9.79
CA ASP A 34 6.30 -6.10 10.46
C ASP A 34 5.09 -5.45 9.74
N GLY A 35 4.42 -6.19 8.86
CA GLY A 35 3.17 -5.78 8.22
C GLY A 35 3.32 -4.87 7.00
N ARG A 36 4.54 -4.50 6.60
CA ARG A 36 4.71 -3.70 5.37
C ARG A 36 4.51 -4.53 4.12
N LEU A 37 4.01 -3.91 3.06
CA LEU A 37 3.74 -4.55 1.78
C LEU A 37 4.81 -4.18 0.74
N THR A 38 5.26 -5.13 -0.07
CA THR A 38 6.17 -4.87 -1.19
C THR A 38 5.77 -5.66 -2.43
N TYR A 39 6.03 -5.08 -3.61
CA TYR A 39 5.70 -5.73 -4.88
C TYR A 39 6.82 -6.69 -5.29
N GLY A 40 6.50 -7.98 -5.33
CA GLY A 40 7.46 -9.08 -5.48
C GLY A 40 7.90 -9.41 -6.91
N ALA A 41 7.45 -8.66 -7.91
CA ALA A 41 7.96 -8.82 -9.28
C ALA A 41 9.48 -8.56 -9.32
N LEU A 42 10.24 -9.36 -10.09
CA LEU A 42 11.71 -9.40 -10.04
C LEU A 42 12.39 -8.01 -10.08
N LEU A 43 11.89 -7.10 -10.93
CA LEU A 43 12.44 -5.74 -11.10
C LEU A 43 12.14 -4.80 -9.91
N TRP A 44 11.10 -5.09 -9.12
CA TRP A 44 10.55 -4.20 -8.09
C TRP A 44 10.70 -4.76 -6.67
N ARG A 45 11.14 -6.01 -6.56
CA ARG A 45 11.25 -6.72 -5.30
C ARG A 45 12.15 -5.95 -4.34
N ASN A 46 11.60 -5.59 -3.17
CA ASN A 46 12.31 -4.87 -2.11
C ASN A 46 12.83 -3.47 -2.50
N GLU A 47 12.30 -2.86 -3.58
CA GLU A 47 12.70 -1.50 -3.99
C GLU A 47 12.04 -0.40 -3.15
N ALA A 48 10.81 -0.66 -2.69
CA ALA A 48 10.04 0.18 -1.78
C ALA A 48 9.06 -0.69 -0.98
N PHE A 49 8.47 -0.09 0.06
CA PHE A 49 7.51 -0.74 0.93
C PHE A 49 6.35 0.21 1.24
N PHE A 50 5.13 -0.31 1.29
CA PHE A 50 4.01 0.43 1.87
C PHE A 50 3.87 0.09 3.35
N LYS A 51 3.81 1.12 4.19
CA LYS A 51 3.46 1.01 5.60
C LYS A 51 1.97 1.31 5.78
N PRO A 52 1.15 0.33 6.18
CA PRO A 52 -0.24 0.59 6.53
C PRO A 52 -0.34 1.39 7.84
N GLN A 53 -1.32 2.26 7.92
CA GLN A 53 -1.75 2.92 9.14
C GLN A 53 -3.26 3.18 9.10
N ILE A 54 -3.95 2.84 10.18
CA ILE A 54 -5.39 3.05 10.34
C ILE A 54 -5.61 4.43 10.97
N TRP A 55 -6.54 5.19 10.41
CA TRP A 55 -6.99 6.51 10.83
C TRP A 55 -8.49 6.40 11.13
N VAL A 56 -8.81 6.13 12.39
CA VAL A 56 -10.17 5.76 12.83
C VAL A 56 -11.13 6.93 12.68
N ASP A 57 -10.72 8.13 13.10
CA ASP A 57 -11.59 9.32 13.08
C ASP A 57 -11.94 9.76 11.65
N GLU A 58 -11.03 9.53 10.70
CA GLU A 58 -11.21 9.86 9.29
C GLU A 58 -11.86 8.74 8.47
N ASN A 59 -12.05 7.54 9.04
CA ASN A 59 -12.47 6.34 8.32
C ASN A 59 -11.54 6.03 7.13
N GLU A 60 -10.23 6.02 7.41
CA GLU A 60 -9.21 5.84 6.40
C GLU A 60 -8.20 4.72 6.74
N LEU A 61 -7.88 3.94 5.72
CA LEU A 61 -6.68 3.11 5.70
C LEU A 61 -5.65 3.78 4.78
N ARG A 62 -4.50 4.15 5.33
CA ARG A 62 -3.43 4.81 4.58
C ARG A 62 -2.23 3.88 4.41
N PHE A 63 -1.68 3.87 3.21
CA PHE A 63 -0.43 3.21 2.87
C PHE A 63 0.61 4.26 2.50
N GLY A 64 1.53 4.55 3.42
CA GLY A 64 2.65 5.48 3.18
C GLY A 64 3.82 4.74 2.54
N LEU A 65 4.48 5.36 1.57
CA LEU A 65 5.60 4.75 0.87
C LEU A 65 6.90 4.94 1.65
N LEU A 66 7.65 3.86 1.80
CA LEU A 66 8.95 3.79 2.44
C LEU A 66 10.00 3.40 1.41
N LYS A 67 11.12 4.11 1.41
CA LYS A 67 12.31 3.71 0.66
C LYS A 67 13.04 2.58 1.36
N ARG A 68 13.71 1.70 0.60
CA ARG A 68 14.70 0.78 1.18
C ARG A 68 15.88 1.54 1.79
N LYS A 69 16.57 0.93 2.78
CA LYS A 69 17.55 1.62 3.64
C LYS A 69 18.70 2.29 2.87
N ASP A 70 19.24 1.63 1.85
CA ASP A 70 20.37 2.08 1.02
C ASP A 70 19.99 3.12 -0.05
N ARG A 71 18.69 3.36 -0.27
CA ARG A 71 18.21 4.29 -1.29
C ARG A 71 18.20 5.72 -0.74
N LYS A 72 18.75 6.67 -1.50
CA LYS A 72 18.75 8.10 -1.13
C LYS A 72 17.40 8.76 -1.30
N HIS A 73 16.70 8.48 -2.41
CA HIS A 73 15.43 9.11 -2.76
C HIS A 73 14.51 8.12 -3.50
N ILE A 74 13.19 8.36 -3.42
CA ILE A 74 12.20 7.65 -4.21
C ILE A 74 12.04 8.40 -5.54
N THR A 75 12.24 7.71 -6.65
CA THR A 75 12.07 8.31 -8.00
C THR A 75 10.60 8.32 -8.39
N THR A 76 10.22 9.22 -9.32
CA THR A 76 8.86 9.27 -9.88
C THR A 76 8.42 7.91 -10.42
N LYS A 77 9.28 7.27 -11.21
CA LYS A 77 9.02 5.95 -11.77
C LYS A 77 8.72 4.90 -10.69
N LEU A 78 9.44 4.93 -9.57
CA LEU A 78 9.27 3.97 -8.48
C LEU A 78 7.92 4.14 -7.80
N TYR A 79 7.59 5.35 -7.31
CA TYR A 79 6.34 5.53 -6.59
C TYR A 79 5.13 5.39 -7.52
N THR A 80 5.20 5.85 -8.78
CA THR A 80 4.13 5.67 -9.76
C THR A 80 3.84 4.18 -9.97
N THR A 81 4.87 3.34 -10.09
CA THR A 81 4.69 1.89 -10.27
C THR A 81 4.04 1.26 -9.03
N PHE A 82 4.53 1.59 -7.84
CA PHE A 82 3.99 1.06 -6.59
C PHE A 82 2.54 1.50 -6.37
N HIS A 83 2.22 2.78 -6.60
CA HIS A 83 0.87 3.31 -6.51
C HIS A 83 -0.07 2.61 -7.49
N ALA A 84 0.30 2.53 -8.76
CA ALA A 84 -0.52 1.88 -9.79
C ALA A 84 -0.82 0.43 -9.43
N LYS A 85 0.20 -0.34 -9.00
CA LYS A 85 0.02 -1.75 -8.63
C LYS A 85 -0.76 -1.96 -7.36
N LEU A 86 -0.72 -1.02 -6.41
CA LEU A 86 -1.54 -1.13 -5.21
C LEU A 86 -3.00 -0.83 -5.53
N ILE A 87 -3.27 0.23 -6.31
CA ILE A 87 -4.61 0.59 -6.76
C ILE A 87 -5.23 -0.52 -7.61
N GLU A 88 -4.48 -1.10 -8.53
CA GLU A 88 -4.91 -2.25 -9.35
C GLU A 88 -5.36 -3.42 -8.48
N MET A 89 -4.56 -3.79 -7.48
CA MET A 89 -4.88 -4.86 -6.53
C MET A 89 -6.12 -4.51 -5.70
N LEU A 90 -6.23 -3.29 -5.19
CA LEU A 90 -7.38 -2.82 -4.42
C LEU A 90 -8.68 -2.90 -5.23
N LEU A 91 -8.69 -2.38 -6.45
CA LEU A 91 -9.87 -2.40 -7.32
C LEU A 91 -10.21 -3.81 -7.81
N SER A 92 -9.23 -4.70 -7.98
CA SER A 92 -9.48 -6.04 -8.51
C SER A 92 -10.00 -7.03 -7.46
N HIS A 93 -9.74 -6.77 -6.17
CA HIS A 93 -10.03 -7.71 -5.10
C HIS A 93 -10.92 -7.17 -3.99
N PHE A 94 -11.03 -5.84 -3.85
CA PHE A 94 -11.62 -5.19 -2.66
C PHE A 94 -12.54 -4.01 -3.01
N ASP A 95 -12.99 -3.88 -4.26
CA ASP A 95 -13.82 -2.74 -4.71
C ASP A 95 -15.11 -2.55 -3.91
N SER A 96 -15.66 -3.63 -3.34
CA SER A 96 -16.83 -3.58 -2.45
C SER A 96 -16.52 -3.20 -1.00
N ASP A 97 -15.24 -3.16 -0.60
CA ASP A 97 -14.79 -2.91 0.78
C ASP A 97 -14.36 -1.45 1.04
N PHE A 98 -14.39 -0.59 0.03
CA PHE A 98 -14.09 0.83 0.16
C PHE A 98 -14.88 1.68 -0.83
N ARG A 99 -14.91 3.00 -0.60
CA ARG A 99 -15.68 3.95 -1.42
C ARG A 99 -14.81 4.81 -2.33
N ARG A 100 -13.56 5.07 -1.93
CA ARG A 100 -12.64 5.93 -2.69
C ARG A 100 -11.19 5.58 -2.42
N ILE A 101 -10.36 5.71 -3.45
CA ILE A 101 -8.90 5.70 -3.34
C ILE A 101 -8.35 7.04 -3.82
N THR A 102 -7.42 7.62 -3.06
CA THR A 102 -6.68 8.83 -3.41
C THR A 102 -5.18 8.52 -3.41
N ALA A 103 -4.47 8.96 -4.45
CA ALA A 103 -3.01 8.88 -4.52
C ALA A 103 -2.37 10.27 -4.38
N THR A 104 -1.40 10.42 -3.48
CA THR A 104 -0.71 11.70 -3.27
C THR A 104 0.69 11.70 -3.88
N ALA A 105 1.04 12.81 -4.54
CA ALA A 105 2.38 13.01 -5.13
C ALA A 105 3.39 13.62 -4.13
N ALA A 106 2.90 14.30 -3.09
CA ALA A 106 3.72 14.87 -2.03
C ALA A 106 3.89 13.90 -0.85
N LYS A 107 4.70 14.29 0.13
CA LYS A 107 4.75 13.61 1.43
C LYS A 107 3.40 13.78 2.13
N THR A 108 2.87 12.69 2.66
CA THR A 108 1.61 12.58 3.38
C THR A 108 1.78 11.51 4.45
N GLU A 109 1.33 11.75 5.66
CA GLU A 109 1.38 10.71 6.69
C GLU A 109 0.68 9.43 6.19
N PRO A 110 1.28 8.23 6.32
CA PRO A 110 2.39 7.88 7.21
C PRO A 110 3.77 7.70 6.52
N ASP A 111 4.03 8.43 5.45
CA ASP A 111 5.32 8.37 4.74
C ASP A 111 6.54 8.62 5.64
N GLN A 112 7.60 7.82 5.43
CA GLN A 112 8.87 7.98 6.13
C GLN A 112 10.05 7.79 5.18
N PHE A 113 10.62 8.90 4.69
CA PHE A 113 11.81 8.96 3.85
C PHE A 113 12.54 10.30 3.99
#